data_AF-A0A4Y8CF06-F1
#
_entry.id   AF-A0A4Y8CF06-F1
#
_cell.length_a   1.000
_cell.length_b   1.000
_cell.length_c   1.000
_cell.angle_alpha   90.00
_cell.angle_beta   90.00
_cell.angle_gamma   90.00
#
_symmetry.space_group_name_H-M   'P 1'
#
loop_
_entity.id
_entity.type
_entity.pdbx_description
1 polymer ?
#
loop_
_entity_poly.entity_id
_entity_poly.type
_entity_poly.pdbx_seq_one_letter_code
_entity_poly.pdbx_strand_id
1 'polypeptide(L)'
;KINLIYNAYLDKDIFQILNTLKPIIDTIQIYKYKSAERKLADDEIYSIASKLGIQCKEFVKLEENKKNLVFGSFMLVENFLKEWCGKK
;
A
#
# COMPACT_ATOMS: atom_id res chain seq x y z
N LYS A 1 14.93 6.19 1.46
CA LYS A 1 13.81 5.23 1.55
C LYS A 1 12.49 5.99 1.42
N ILE A 2 11.40 5.31 1.05
CA ILE A 2 10.08 5.92 0.73
C ILE A 2 8.96 5.26 1.53
N ASN A 3 7.86 5.98 1.76
CA ASN A 3 6.64 5.33 2.24
C ASN A 3 5.94 4.65 1.06
N LEU A 4 5.54 3.41 1.25
CA LEU A 4 4.77 2.65 0.28
C LEU A 4 3.29 2.64 0.71
N ILE A 5 2.45 3.40 0.03
CA ILE A 5 0.99 3.36 0.18
C ILE A 5 0.49 2.21 -0.68
N TYR A 6 0.02 1.14 -0.04
CA TYR A 6 -0.17 -0.14 -0.71
C TYR A 6 -1.39 -0.90 -0.25
N ASN A 7 -2.00 -1.57 -1.22
CA ASN A 7 -2.94 -2.65 -1.02
C ASN A 7 -3.03 -3.45 -2.33
N ALA A 8 -3.41 -4.70 -2.23
CA ALA A 8 -3.49 -5.61 -3.35
C ALA A 8 -4.68 -6.55 -3.18
N TYR A 9 -5.00 -7.24 -4.26
CA TYR A 9 -5.90 -8.37 -4.24
C TYR A 9 -5.14 -9.63 -3.83
N LEU A 10 -5.83 -10.57 -3.18
CA LEU A 10 -5.26 -11.82 -2.64
C LEU A 10 -4.67 -12.75 -3.71
N ASP A 11 -4.98 -12.56 -4.99
CA ASP A 11 -4.47 -13.35 -6.10
C ASP A 11 -3.05 -12.96 -6.54
N LYS A 12 -2.44 -11.93 -5.94
CA LYS A 12 -1.09 -11.45 -6.28
C LYS A 12 -0.01 -12.11 -5.42
N ASP A 13 1.19 -12.25 -6.00
CA ASP A 13 2.38 -12.61 -5.23
C ASP A 13 2.91 -11.41 -4.44
N ILE A 14 2.24 -11.14 -3.31
CA ILE A 14 2.54 -10.00 -2.43
C ILE A 14 3.95 -10.15 -1.82
N PHE A 15 4.38 -11.38 -1.56
CA PHE A 15 5.69 -11.64 -0.96
C PHE A 15 6.82 -11.20 -1.90
N GLN A 16 6.80 -11.65 -3.16
CA GLN A 16 7.85 -11.26 -4.13
C GLN A 16 7.85 -9.76 -4.39
N ILE A 17 6.67 -9.13 -4.46
CA ILE A 17 6.54 -7.69 -4.65
C ILE A 17 7.21 -6.92 -3.50
N LEU A 18 6.81 -7.22 -2.26
CA LEU A 18 7.34 -6.52 -1.08
C LEU A 18 8.83 -6.84 -0.85
N ASN A 19 9.27 -8.06 -1.15
CA ASN A 19 10.67 -8.44 -1.09
C ASN A 19 11.53 -7.67 -2.10
N THR A 20 11.03 -7.50 -3.33
CA THR A 20 11.72 -6.73 -4.38
C THR A 20 11.84 -5.25 -4.01
N LEU A 21 10.78 -4.68 -3.43
CA LEU A 21 10.73 -3.27 -3.04
C LEU A 21 11.39 -2.99 -1.68
N LYS A 22 11.68 -4.02 -0.87
CA LYS A 22 12.26 -3.91 0.46
C LYS A 22 13.46 -2.95 0.57
N PRO A 23 14.43 -2.91 -0.37
CA PRO A 23 15.59 -2.02 -0.25
C PRO A 23 15.23 -0.52 -0.28
N ILE A 24 14.12 -0.16 -0.92
CA ILE A 24 13.71 1.24 -1.10
C ILE A 24 12.62 1.67 -0.13
N ILE A 25 11.86 0.73 0.44
CA ILE A 25 10.76 1.01 1.38
C ILE A 25 11.30 1.37 2.77
N ASP A 26 10.71 2.41 3.36
CA ASP A 26 10.84 2.76 4.76
C ASP A 26 9.71 2.12 5.59
N THR A 27 8.47 2.46 5.23
CA THR A 27 7.25 2.03 5.90
C THR A 27 6.17 1.68 4.87
N ILE A 28 5.43 0.61 5.11
CA ILE A 28 4.22 0.25 4.35
C ILE A 28 3.01 0.90 5.05
N GLN A 29 2.18 1.57 4.27
CA GLN A 29 0.94 2.20 4.70
C GLN A 29 -0.23 1.54 3.96
N ILE A 30 -1.03 0.75 4.67
CA ILE A 30 -2.15 0.03 4.06
C ILE A 30 -3.29 1.00 3.74
N TYR A 31 -3.61 1.14 2.46
CA TYR A 31 -4.71 1.99 2.00
C TYR A 31 -5.97 1.14 1.79
N LYS A 32 -6.99 1.39 2.61
CA LYS A 32 -8.28 0.70 2.52
C LYS A 32 -9.18 1.41 1.53
N TYR A 33 -9.79 0.65 0.63
CA TYR A 33 -10.82 1.13 -0.28
C TYR A 33 -11.91 0.07 -0.45
N LYS A 34 -13.10 0.47 -0.86
CA LYS A 34 -14.19 -0.48 -1.12
C LYS A 34 -13.91 -1.22 -2.43
N SER A 35 -13.89 -2.54 -2.37
CA SER A 35 -13.91 -3.40 -3.56
C SER A 35 -15.09 -4.35 -3.44
N ALA A 36 -16.07 -4.23 -4.35
CA ALA A 36 -17.32 -4.99 -4.29
C ALA A 36 -17.15 -6.47 -4.65
N GLU A 37 -16.18 -6.79 -5.52
CA GLU A 37 -16.06 -8.12 -6.13
C GLU A 37 -14.85 -8.91 -5.63
N ARG A 38 -13.84 -8.25 -5.04
CA ARG A 38 -12.58 -8.89 -4.65
C ARG A 38 -12.16 -8.47 -3.25
N LYS A 39 -11.77 -9.46 -2.45
CA LYS A 39 -11.23 -9.23 -1.10
C LYS A 39 -9.81 -8.66 -1.20
N LEU A 40 -9.55 -7.62 -0.41
CA LEU A 40 -8.23 -7.01 -0.25
C LEU A 40 -7.35 -7.88 0.65
N ALA A 41 -6.05 -7.77 0.45
CA ALA A 41 -5.05 -8.60 1.10
C ALA A 41 -4.47 -8.00 2.39
N ASP A 42 -5.23 -7.15 3.10
CA ASP A 42 -4.80 -6.41 4.30
C ASP A 42 -4.01 -7.30 5.29
N ASP A 43 -4.61 -8.40 5.74
CA ASP A 43 -4.02 -9.32 6.73
C ASP A 43 -2.73 -9.99 6.22
N GLU A 44 -2.71 -10.35 4.93
CA GLU A 44 -1.57 -10.98 4.29
C GLU A 44 -0.39 -10.00 4.16
N ILE A 45 -0.69 -8.75 3.83
CA ILE A 45 0.31 -7.68 3.76
C ILE A 45 0.93 -7.45 5.14
N TYR A 46 0.13 -7.38 6.22
CA TYR A 46 0.66 -7.27 7.57
C TYR A 46 1.56 -8.45 7.95
N SER A 47 1.13 -9.68 7.64
CA SER A 47 1.91 -10.89 7.92
C SER A 47 3.25 -10.89 7.17
N ILE A 48 3.24 -10.59 5.87
CA ILE A 48 4.44 -10.55 5.04
C ILE A 48 5.37 -9.41 5.47
N ALA A 49 4.84 -8.22 5.75
CA ALA A 49 5.65 -7.10 6.22
C ALA A 49 6.37 -7.44 7.54
N SER A 50 5.68 -8.11 8.47
CA SER A 50 6.27 -8.62 9.71
C SER A 50 7.42 -9.60 9.42
N LYS A 51 7.21 -10.58 8.53
CA LYS A 51 8.26 -11.55 8.12
C LYS A 51 9.47 -10.87 7.46
N LEU A 52 9.23 -9.83 6.66
CA LEU A 52 10.28 -9.08 5.97
C LEU A 52 10.98 -8.06 6.88
N GLY A 53 10.49 -7.84 8.10
CA GLY A 53 11.02 -6.84 9.04
C GLY A 53 10.75 -5.40 8.61
N ILE A 54 9.65 -5.15 7.89
CA ILE A 54 9.26 -3.83 7.40
C ILE A 54 8.14 -3.28 8.29
N GLN A 55 8.25 -2.02 8.70
CA GLN A 55 7.17 -1.37 9.45
C GLN A 55 5.91 -1.29 8.58
N CYS A 56 4.78 -1.74 9.11
CA CYS A 56 3.48 -1.71 8.44
C CYS A 56 2.42 -1.10 9.34
N LYS A 57 1.68 -0.13 8.82
CA LYS A 57 0.60 0.56 9.54
C LYS A 57 -0.53 0.94 8.59
N GLU A 58 -1.69 1.30 9.11
CA GLU A 58 -2.78 1.84 8.30
C GLU A 58 -2.42 3.22 7.75
N PHE A 59 -2.83 3.50 6.52
CA PHE A 59 -2.70 4.82 5.93
C PHE A 59 -3.70 5.78 6.57
N VAL A 60 -3.22 6.97 6.97
CA VAL A 60 -4.05 8.00 7.61
C VAL A 60 -4.05 9.30 6.80
N LYS A 61 -2.86 9.78 6.41
CA LYS A 61 -2.69 11.02 5.66
C LYS A 61 -1.36 11.07 4.92
N LEU A 62 -1.27 11.98 3.95
CA LEU A 62 -0.01 12.36 3.34
C LEU A 62 0.81 13.27 4.26
N GLU A 63 2.11 13.00 4.31
CA GLU A 63 3.10 13.83 5.01
C GLU A 63 3.88 14.63 3.96
N GLU A 64 3.82 15.97 4.03
CA GLU A 64 4.40 16.88 3.02
C GLU A 64 5.92 16.71 2.82
N ASN A 65 6.61 16.29 3.88
CA ASN A 65 8.07 16.13 3.88
C ASN A 65 8.53 14.70 3.56
N LYS A 66 7.63 13.80 3.13
CA LYS A 66 7.98 12.41 2.79
C LYS A 66 7.64 12.07 1.36
N LYS A 67 8.54 11.32 0.72
CA LYS A 67 8.30 10.71 -0.59
C LYS A 67 7.39 9.49 -0.40
N ASN A 68 6.24 9.51 -1.07
CA ASN A 68 5.26 8.42 -1.03
C ASN A 68 5.17 7.77 -2.43
N LEU A 69 5.14 6.44 -2.47
CA LEU A 69 4.83 5.64 -3.65
C LEU A 69 3.47 4.99 -3.44
N VAL A 70 2.50 5.33 -4.29
CA VAL A 70 1.18 4.70 -4.32
C VAL A 70 1.25 3.55 -5.33
N PHE A 71 1.09 2.31 -4.87
CA PHE A 71 1.30 1.14 -5.71
C PHE A 71 0.38 -0.02 -5.29
N GLY A 72 0.03 -0.91 -6.22
CA GLY A 72 -0.77 -2.10 -5.93
C GLY A 72 -1.78 -2.46 -7.03
N SER A 73 -2.82 -1.65 -7.21
CA SER A 73 -3.85 -1.86 -8.24
C SER A 73 -4.31 -0.54 -8.85
N PHE A 74 -4.90 -0.59 -10.06
CA PHE A 74 -5.53 0.59 -10.65
C PHE A 74 -6.67 1.12 -9.79
N MET A 75 -7.47 0.24 -9.17
CA MET A 75 -8.55 0.63 -8.26
C MET A 75 -8.00 1.42 -7.06
N LEU A 76 -6.90 0.95 -6.47
CA LEU A 76 -6.22 1.67 -5.39
C LEU A 76 -5.81 3.07 -5.84
N VAL A 77 -5.09 3.16 -6.96
CA VAL A 77 -4.59 4.45 -7.48
C VAL A 77 -5.75 5.38 -7.81
N GLU A 78 -6.83 4.88 -8.41
CA GLU A 78 -8.00 5.68 -8.75
C GLU A 78 -8.71 6.23 -7.50
N ASN A 79 -8.98 5.38 -6.50
CA ASN A 79 -9.59 5.82 -5.23
C ASN A 79 -8.70 6.83 -4.51
N PHE A 80 -7.40 6.56 -4.45
CA PHE A 80 -6.43 7.45 -3.86
C PHE A 80 -6.42 8.82 -4.54
N LEU A 81 -6.38 8.85 -5.88
CA LEU A 81 -6.40 10.11 -6.63
C LEU A 81 -7.71 10.88 -6.43
N LYS A 82 -8.87 10.21 -6.43
CA LYS A 82 -10.17 10.86 -6.17
C LYS A 82 -10.23 11.53 -4.80
N GLU A 83 -9.68 10.88 -3.77
CA GLU A 83 -9.70 11.41 -2.40
C GLU A 83 -8.64 12.50 -2.14
N TRP A 84 -7.43 12.33 -2.68
CA TRP A 84 -6.27 13.13 -2.30
C TRP A 84 -5.76 14.10 -3.37
N CYS A 85 -6.06 13.87 -4.65
CA CYS A 85 -5.68 14.76 -5.75
C CYS A 85 -6.89 15.39 -6.48
N GLY A 86 -8.08 14.80 -6.36
CA GLY A 86 -9.29 15.20 -7.07
C GLY A 86 -10.04 16.38 -6.48
N LYS A 87 -9.62 16.90 -5.31
CA LYS A 87 -10.13 18.16 -4.76
C LYS A 87 -9.32 19.33 -5.32
N LYS A 88 -9.70 19.77 -6.52
CA LYS A 88 -9.45 21.15 -6.98
C LYS A 88 -10.75 21.93 -6.88
#